data_AF-A0A3P8PY15-F1
#
_entry.id   AF-A0A3P8PY15-F1
#
_cell.length_a   1.000
_cell.length_b   1.000
_cell.length_c   1.000
_cell.angle_alpha   90.00
_cell.angle_beta   90.00
_cell.angle_gamma   90.00
#
_symmetry.space_group_name_H-M   'P 1'
#
loop_
_entity.id
_entity.type
_entity.pdbx_description
1 polymer ?
#
loop_
_entity_poly.entity_id
_entity_poly.type
_entity_poly.pdbx_seq_one_letter_code
_entity_poly.pdbx_strand_id
1 'polypeptide(L)'
;MRKKHFNCGDSQSVHTLLNGKHQEHVLFYQPYTSDQELMIVLQTPVMKSNMENYAKQLVFVDTTHCVNQYSFPLFTLVVRDDHGHGVPVAYAIVSNESQKTLETVLGIVCEHFPTSPRAFMVDKDFAEINALQKVFPESAILLCWYHVLQAVNRWLSKSESGVHGLSNTQKRNEIISFFCKLKACTSEDDFKATSAEFCQTFKQYPLVCQYFQKHWEGIGHMWCDYG
;
A
#
# COMPACT_ATOMS: atom_id res chain seq x y z
N MET A 1 -15.02 17.02 8.48
CA MET A 1 -14.97 17.07 6.99
C MET A 1 -14.70 18.50 6.56
N ARG A 2 -13.56 18.79 5.92
CA ARG A 2 -13.33 20.09 5.27
C ARG A 2 -14.33 20.21 4.12
N LYS A 3 -15.10 21.30 4.05
CA LYS A 3 -15.96 21.60 2.89
C LYS A 3 -15.04 21.71 1.67
N LYS A 4 -15.17 20.80 0.71
CA LYS A 4 -14.47 20.86 -0.58
C LYS A 4 -14.99 22.08 -1.33
N HIS A 5 -14.28 23.20 -1.29
CA HIS A 5 -14.57 24.33 -2.17
C HIS A 5 -14.06 23.97 -3.56
N PHE A 6 -14.95 23.48 -4.41
CA PHE A 6 -14.67 23.24 -5.81
C PHE A 6 -14.75 24.55 -6.58
N ASN A 7 -13.65 24.95 -7.20
CA ASN A 7 -13.66 26.04 -8.16
C ASN A 7 -13.95 25.45 -9.55
N CYS A 8 -15.05 25.87 -10.18
CA CYS A 8 -15.50 25.32 -11.46
C CYS A 8 -14.42 25.42 -12.55
N GLY A 9 -13.57 26.46 -12.50
CA GLY A 9 -12.47 26.68 -13.44
C GLY A 9 -11.44 25.54 -13.45
N ASP A 10 -11.10 24.97 -12.30
CA ASP A 10 -10.04 23.96 -12.21
C ASP A 10 -10.43 22.67 -12.92
N SER A 11 -11.69 22.25 -12.79
CA SER A 11 -12.21 21.06 -13.47
C SER A 11 -12.13 21.21 -15.01
N GLN A 12 -12.41 22.41 -15.51
CA GLN A 12 -12.37 22.72 -16.94
C GLN A 12 -10.93 22.83 -17.45
N SER A 13 -10.01 23.41 -16.65
CA SER A 13 -8.58 23.43 -16.96
C SER A 13 -7.98 22.03 -17.02
N VAL A 14 -8.30 21.15 -16.05
CA VAL A 14 -7.88 19.75 -16.07
C VAL A 14 -8.44 19.04 -17.30
N HIS A 15 -9.73 19.20 -17.60
CA HIS A 15 -10.34 18.62 -18.80
C HIS A 15 -9.63 19.03 -20.09
N THR A 16 -9.35 20.33 -20.23
CA THR A 16 -8.64 20.87 -21.40
C THR A 16 -7.22 20.31 -21.51
N LEU A 17 -6.53 20.13 -20.38
CA LEU A 17 -5.18 19.61 -20.35
C LEU A 17 -5.12 18.14 -20.75
N LEU A 18 -6.01 17.32 -20.19
CA LEU A 18 -6.05 15.87 -20.37
C LEU A 18 -6.61 15.44 -21.73
N ASN A 19 -7.48 16.24 -22.35
CA ASN A 19 -7.98 16.03 -23.72
C ASN A 19 -7.23 16.85 -24.78
N GLY A 20 -6.13 17.49 -24.39
CA GLY A 20 -5.35 18.37 -25.26
C GLY A 20 -3.88 17.97 -25.24
N LYS A 21 -3.05 18.83 -24.66
CA LYS A 21 -1.59 18.74 -24.73
C LYS A 21 -0.98 17.44 -24.20
N HIS A 22 -1.67 16.75 -23.28
CA HIS A 22 -1.13 15.57 -22.58
C HIS A 22 -1.95 14.30 -22.78
N GLN A 23 -2.87 14.29 -23.75
CA GLN A 23 -3.77 13.17 -23.98
C GLN A 23 -3.03 11.85 -24.23
N GLU A 24 -1.84 11.91 -24.82
CA GLU A 24 -0.96 10.78 -25.07
C GLU A 24 -0.39 10.11 -23.80
N HIS A 25 -0.54 10.75 -22.63
CA HIS A 25 -0.13 10.22 -21.34
C HIS A 25 -1.33 9.76 -20.49
N VAL A 26 -2.55 9.93 -20.96
CA VAL A 26 -3.78 9.62 -20.22
C VAL A 26 -4.27 8.24 -20.63
N LEU A 27 -4.15 7.27 -19.71
CA LEU A 27 -4.74 5.94 -19.92
C LEU A 27 -6.26 5.99 -19.74
N PHE A 28 -6.73 6.80 -18.79
CA PHE A 28 -8.15 6.97 -18.52
C PHE A 28 -8.42 8.31 -17.85
N TYR A 29 -9.52 8.95 -18.22
CA TYR A 29 -9.99 10.16 -17.59
C TYR A 29 -11.51 10.17 -17.47
N GLN A 30 -11.98 10.27 -16.23
CA GLN A 30 -13.36 10.50 -15.86
C GLN A 30 -13.45 11.82 -15.07
N PRO A 31 -14.18 12.83 -15.55
CA PRO A 31 -14.33 14.11 -14.86
C PRO A 31 -15.17 13.95 -13.60
N TYR A 32 -14.89 14.79 -12.60
CA TYR A 32 -15.70 14.90 -11.39
C TYR A 32 -17.01 15.64 -11.66
N THR A 33 -18.13 15.08 -11.22
CA THR A 33 -19.45 15.74 -11.22
C THR A 33 -20.18 15.49 -9.89
N SER A 34 -21.42 15.95 -9.74
CA SER A 34 -22.27 15.62 -8.59
C SER A 34 -22.54 14.13 -8.43
N ASP A 35 -22.57 13.40 -9.55
CA ASP A 35 -23.02 12.01 -9.63
C ASP A 35 -21.89 11.06 -10.06
N GLN A 36 -20.67 11.60 -10.22
CA GLN A 36 -19.55 10.88 -10.77
C GLN A 36 -18.24 11.28 -10.09
N GLU A 37 -17.49 10.26 -9.67
CA GLU A 37 -16.20 10.40 -9.03
C GLU A 37 -15.11 10.78 -10.05
N LEU A 38 -14.09 11.51 -9.61
CA LEU A 38 -12.90 11.79 -10.40
C LEU A 38 -12.07 10.51 -10.49
N MET A 39 -11.63 10.17 -11.70
CA MET A 39 -10.55 9.22 -11.91
C MET A 39 -9.67 9.74 -13.05
N ILE A 40 -8.38 9.87 -12.78
CA ILE A 40 -7.37 10.20 -13.78
C ILE A 40 -6.30 9.14 -13.65
N VAL A 41 -6.04 8.37 -14.71
CA VAL A 41 -4.96 7.37 -14.75
C VAL A 41 -3.96 7.80 -15.81
N LEU A 42 -2.71 7.92 -15.40
CA LEU A 42 -1.62 8.46 -16.21
C LEU A 42 -0.49 7.44 -16.35
N GLN A 43 0.05 7.36 -17.57
CA GLN A 43 1.27 6.63 -17.86
C GLN A 43 2.00 7.29 -19.02
N THR A 44 3.23 7.75 -18.78
CA THR A 44 4.10 8.27 -19.85
C THR A 44 4.80 7.12 -20.58
N PRO A 45 5.36 7.34 -21.79
CA PRO A 45 6.14 6.33 -22.48
C PRO A 45 7.31 5.77 -21.64
N VAL A 46 7.94 6.61 -20.82
CA VAL A 46 9.01 6.20 -19.89
C VAL A 46 8.46 5.27 -18.80
N MET A 47 7.31 5.62 -18.21
CA MET A 47 6.64 4.78 -17.21
C MET A 47 6.24 3.42 -17.78
N LYS A 48 5.73 3.39 -19.02
CA LYS A 48 5.40 2.16 -19.72
C LYS A 48 6.63 1.29 -19.96
N SER A 49 7.72 1.87 -20.45
CA SER A 49 9.00 1.16 -20.61
C SER A 49 9.53 0.61 -19.28
N ASN A 50 9.45 1.38 -18.20
CA ASN A 50 9.82 0.90 -16.86
C ASN A 50 8.93 -0.28 -16.40
N MET A 51 7.63 -0.23 -16.67
CA MET A 51 6.71 -1.33 -16.38
C MET A 51 7.12 -2.59 -17.13
N GLU A 52 7.39 -2.46 -18.43
CA GLU A 52 7.77 -3.58 -19.30
C GLU A 52 9.06 -4.26 -18.85
N ASN A 53 10.04 -3.48 -18.40
CA ASN A 53 11.36 -3.98 -18.02
C ASN A 53 11.42 -4.55 -16.59
N TYR A 54 10.68 -3.95 -15.64
CA TYR A 54 10.96 -4.18 -14.21
C TYR A 54 9.76 -4.68 -13.39
N ALA A 55 8.52 -4.64 -13.91
CA ALA A 55 7.35 -4.97 -13.11
C ALA A 55 7.19 -6.47 -12.80
N LYS A 56 7.89 -7.36 -13.51
CA LYS A 56 7.65 -8.82 -13.44
C LYS A 56 7.77 -9.40 -12.02
N GLN A 57 8.69 -8.90 -11.20
CA GLN A 57 8.98 -9.50 -9.89
C GLN A 57 8.16 -8.87 -8.76
N LEU A 58 8.15 -7.55 -8.66
CA LEU A 58 7.53 -6.83 -7.55
C LEU A 58 7.12 -5.43 -7.99
N VAL A 59 5.88 -5.08 -7.68
CA VAL A 59 5.34 -3.73 -7.87
C VAL A 59 4.96 -3.17 -6.51
N PHE A 60 5.43 -1.98 -6.19
CA PHE A 60 5.04 -1.25 -5.00
C PHE A 60 3.83 -0.37 -5.32
N VAL A 61 2.83 -0.38 -4.47
CA VAL A 61 1.68 0.52 -4.55
C VAL A 61 1.62 1.33 -3.26
N ASP A 62 1.52 2.64 -3.39
CA ASP A 62 1.40 3.55 -2.26
C ASP A 62 0.41 4.67 -2.58
N THR A 63 -0.32 5.10 -1.56
CA THR A 63 -1.32 6.15 -1.67
C THR A 63 -0.90 7.37 -0.87
N THR A 64 -0.64 8.47 -1.58
CA THR A 64 -0.22 9.72 -0.97
C THR A 64 -1.40 10.66 -0.83
N HIS A 65 -1.72 11.04 0.42
CA HIS A 65 -2.75 12.02 0.72
C HIS A 65 -2.18 13.45 0.80
N CYS A 66 -3.08 14.44 0.83
CA CYS A 66 -2.74 15.86 1.03
C CYS A 66 -1.83 16.48 -0.05
N VAL A 67 -1.81 15.91 -1.26
CA VAL A 67 -0.99 16.39 -2.38
C VAL A 67 -1.66 17.47 -3.25
N ASN A 68 -2.94 17.76 -3.02
CA ASN A 68 -3.69 18.80 -3.73
C ASN A 68 -4.71 19.48 -2.81
N GLN A 69 -5.19 20.66 -3.23
CA GLN A 69 -6.15 21.46 -2.45
C GLN A 69 -7.50 20.77 -2.22
N TYR A 70 -7.83 19.73 -3.01
CA TYR A 70 -9.08 18.98 -2.93
C TYR A 70 -8.99 17.75 -2.01
N SER A 71 -7.80 17.47 -1.48
CA SER A 71 -7.49 16.27 -0.70
C SER A 71 -7.77 14.96 -1.46
N PHE A 72 -7.64 14.98 -2.79
CA PHE A 72 -7.73 13.78 -3.62
C PHE A 72 -6.48 12.92 -3.48
N PRO A 73 -6.61 11.63 -3.15
CA PRO A 73 -5.48 10.73 -3.06
C PRO A 73 -4.78 10.55 -4.41
N LEU A 74 -3.45 10.42 -4.34
CA LEU A 74 -2.59 10.04 -5.45
C LEU A 74 -2.08 8.61 -5.23
N PHE A 75 -2.57 7.69 -6.04
CA PHE A 75 -2.05 6.33 -6.13
C PHE A 75 -0.83 6.33 -7.03
N THR A 76 0.25 5.71 -6.55
CA THR A 76 1.50 5.59 -7.28
C THR A 76 1.88 4.13 -7.37
N LEU A 77 2.10 3.65 -8.60
CA LEU A 77 2.73 2.35 -8.82
C LEU A 77 4.21 2.58 -9.13
N VAL A 78 5.07 1.87 -8.41
CA VAL A 78 6.53 1.98 -8.49
C VAL A 78 7.13 0.60 -8.69
N VAL A 79 8.20 0.51 -9.48
CA VAL A 79 9.03 -0.69 -9.62
C VAL A 79 10.46 -0.36 -9.27
N ARG A 80 11.28 -1.39 -9.06
CA ARG A 80 12.71 -1.23 -8.78
C ARG A 80 13.51 -1.46 -10.06
N ASP A 81 14.30 -0.48 -10.48
CA ASP A 81 15.23 -0.64 -11.62
C ASP A 81 16.47 -1.49 -11.24
N ASP A 82 17.33 -1.79 -12.22
CA ASP A 82 18.55 -2.59 -12.03
C ASP A 82 19.60 -1.92 -11.12
N HIS A 83 19.48 -0.61 -10.89
CA HIS A 83 20.34 0.15 -9.97
C HIS A 83 19.74 0.24 -8.56
N GLY A 84 18.53 -0.28 -8.38
CA GLY A 84 17.82 -0.30 -7.12
C GLY A 84 17.03 0.96 -6.81
N HIS A 85 16.81 1.85 -7.76
CA HIS A 85 15.95 3.02 -7.61
C HIS A 85 14.48 2.64 -7.77
N GLY A 86 13.61 3.30 -6.99
CA GLY A 86 12.17 3.27 -7.22
C GLY A 86 11.80 4.19 -8.38
N VAL A 87 11.30 3.61 -9.48
CA VAL A 87 10.84 4.36 -10.65
C VAL A 87 9.33 4.18 -10.85
N PRO A 88 8.57 5.28 -11.07
CA PRO A 88 7.13 5.18 -11.25
C PRO A 88 6.78 4.53 -12.59
N VAL A 89 5.68 3.77 -12.59
CA VAL A 89 5.15 3.07 -13.78
C VAL A 89 3.70 3.42 -14.10
N ALA A 90 2.97 4.00 -13.14
CA ALA A 90 1.67 4.62 -13.35
C ALA A 90 1.33 5.54 -12.18
N TYR A 91 0.49 6.53 -12.45
CA TYR A 91 -0.14 7.36 -11.43
C TYR A 91 -1.65 7.31 -11.59
N ALA A 92 -2.39 7.39 -10.48
CA ALA A 92 -3.81 7.66 -10.52
C ALA A 92 -4.25 8.69 -9.47
N ILE A 93 -5.09 9.64 -9.89
CA ILE A 93 -5.72 10.62 -8.99
C ILE A 93 -7.20 10.29 -8.93
N VAL A 94 -7.71 10.06 -7.72
CA VAL A 94 -9.10 9.67 -7.50
C VAL A 94 -9.76 10.55 -6.45
N SER A 95 -11.08 10.73 -6.52
CA SER A 95 -11.81 11.51 -5.50
C SER A 95 -12.22 10.72 -4.26
N ASN A 96 -12.11 9.39 -4.30
CA ASN A 96 -12.34 8.46 -3.18
C ASN A 96 -11.50 7.18 -3.34
N GLU A 97 -11.38 6.42 -2.25
CA GLU A 97 -10.55 5.20 -2.15
C GLU A 97 -11.41 3.96 -1.91
N SER A 98 -12.66 3.98 -2.39
CA SER A 98 -13.50 2.79 -2.31
C SER A 98 -12.88 1.66 -3.12
N GLN A 99 -13.04 0.42 -2.65
CA GLN A 99 -12.55 -0.77 -3.36
C GLN A 99 -12.99 -0.76 -4.83
N LYS A 100 -14.23 -0.36 -5.14
CA LYS A 100 -14.74 -0.26 -6.52
C LYS A 100 -13.95 0.72 -7.39
N THR A 101 -13.60 1.88 -6.85
CA THR A 101 -12.77 2.87 -7.54
C THR A 101 -11.37 2.31 -7.79
N LEU A 102 -10.78 1.65 -6.80
CA LEU A 102 -9.45 1.03 -6.94
C LEU A 102 -9.45 -0.13 -7.94
N GLU A 103 -10.47 -0.98 -7.93
CA GLU A 103 -10.65 -2.04 -8.93
C GLU A 103 -10.70 -1.47 -10.35
N THR A 104 -11.38 -0.33 -10.54
CA THR A 104 -11.48 0.32 -11.86
C THR A 104 -10.10 0.84 -12.29
N VAL A 105 -9.41 1.58 -11.41
CA VAL A 105 -8.07 2.12 -11.68
C VAL A 105 -7.07 1.00 -11.97
N LEU A 106 -7.03 -0.02 -11.11
CA LEU A 106 -6.12 -1.16 -11.26
C LEU A 106 -6.45 -1.98 -12.50
N GLY A 107 -7.73 -2.12 -12.87
CA GLY A 107 -8.13 -2.78 -14.11
C GLY A 107 -7.59 -2.08 -15.35
N ILE A 108 -7.68 -0.74 -15.40
CA ILE A 108 -7.11 0.07 -16.49
C ILE A 108 -5.59 -0.12 -16.58
N VAL A 109 -4.90 -0.06 -15.45
CA VAL A 109 -3.44 -0.24 -15.41
C VAL A 109 -3.07 -1.70 -15.77
N CYS A 110 -3.87 -2.68 -15.34
CA CYS A 110 -3.65 -4.11 -15.62
C CYS A 110 -3.50 -4.40 -17.11
N GLU A 111 -4.30 -3.76 -17.96
CA GLU A 111 -4.24 -3.91 -19.42
C GLU A 111 -2.89 -3.51 -20.03
N HIS A 112 -2.07 -2.77 -19.28
CA HIS A 112 -0.77 -2.25 -19.70
C HIS A 112 0.41 -3.07 -19.16
N PHE A 113 0.16 -4.04 -18.27
CA PHE A 113 1.19 -4.98 -17.85
C PHE A 113 1.43 -6.03 -18.95
N PRO A 114 2.68 -6.31 -19.35
CA PRO A 114 2.96 -7.39 -20.30
C PRO A 114 2.59 -8.77 -19.76
N THR A 115 2.76 -8.94 -18.44
CA THR A 115 2.41 -10.13 -17.68
C THR A 115 2.08 -9.70 -16.26
N SER A 116 1.17 -10.43 -15.59
CA SER A 116 0.91 -10.20 -14.16
C SER A 116 2.21 -10.29 -13.35
N PRO A 117 2.48 -9.31 -12.46
CA PRO A 117 3.66 -9.36 -11.62
C PRO A 117 3.55 -10.50 -10.62
N ARG A 118 4.69 -11.03 -10.15
CA ARG A 118 4.68 -12.10 -9.15
C ARG A 118 4.07 -11.65 -7.82
N ALA A 119 4.32 -10.41 -7.43
CA ALA A 119 3.79 -9.85 -6.19
C ALA A 119 3.57 -8.33 -6.26
N PHE A 120 2.67 -7.84 -5.42
CA PHE A 120 2.53 -6.44 -5.07
C PHE A 120 2.95 -6.22 -3.63
N MET A 121 3.62 -5.10 -3.33
CA MET A 121 3.88 -4.64 -1.97
C MET A 121 3.06 -3.39 -1.68
N VAL A 122 2.22 -3.44 -0.65
CA VAL A 122 1.19 -2.43 -0.36
C VAL A 122 1.17 -2.03 1.12
N ASP A 123 0.42 -0.98 1.46
CA ASP A 123 0.03 -0.73 2.85
C ASP A 123 -1.05 -1.75 3.28
N LYS A 124 -1.30 -1.86 4.59
CA LYS A 124 -2.32 -2.72 5.16
C LYS A 124 -3.71 -2.08 5.05
N ASP A 125 -4.10 -1.69 3.84
CA ASP A 125 -5.43 -1.18 3.52
C ASP A 125 -6.32 -2.26 2.88
N PHE A 126 -7.49 -2.51 3.45
CA PHE A 126 -8.36 -3.58 2.98
C PHE A 126 -8.98 -3.30 1.61
N ALA A 127 -9.26 -2.04 1.27
CA ALA A 127 -9.84 -1.71 -0.02
C ALA A 127 -8.81 -1.91 -1.14
N GLU A 128 -7.57 -1.48 -0.92
CA GLU A 128 -6.44 -1.70 -1.84
C GLU A 128 -6.12 -3.19 -2.01
N ILE A 129 -5.96 -3.93 -0.89
CA ILE A 129 -5.67 -5.37 -0.92
C ILE A 129 -6.76 -6.14 -1.67
N ASN A 130 -8.04 -5.90 -1.35
CA ASN A 130 -9.14 -6.61 -2.01
C ASN A 130 -9.22 -6.27 -3.51
N ALA A 131 -8.96 -5.02 -3.88
CA ALA A 131 -8.97 -4.59 -5.28
C ALA A 131 -7.83 -5.27 -6.06
N LEU A 132 -6.62 -5.32 -5.50
CA LEU A 132 -5.49 -6.01 -6.12
C LEU A 132 -5.74 -7.52 -6.25
N GLN A 133 -6.24 -8.18 -5.20
CA GLN A 133 -6.55 -9.62 -5.27
C GLN A 133 -7.61 -9.95 -6.33
N LYS A 134 -8.55 -9.03 -6.57
CA LYS A 134 -9.57 -9.21 -7.60
C LYS A 134 -9.03 -9.00 -9.02
N VAL A 135 -8.20 -7.98 -9.22
CA VAL A 135 -7.66 -7.62 -10.54
C VAL A 135 -6.47 -8.51 -10.93
N PHE A 136 -5.65 -8.90 -9.96
CA PHE A 136 -4.44 -9.71 -10.11
C PHE A 136 -4.51 -10.97 -9.21
N PRO A 137 -5.42 -11.92 -9.49
CA PRO A 137 -5.64 -13.08 -8.60
C PRO A 137 -4.44 -14.02 -8.47
N GLU A 138 -3.53 -14.01 -9.45
CA GLU A 138 -2.31 -14.84 -9.47
C GLU A 138 -1.11 -14.17 -8.78
N SER A 139 -1.23 -12.89 -8.40
CA SER A 139 -0.14 -12.14 -7.75
C SER A 139 -0.24 -12.27 -6.23
N ALA A 140 0.90 -12.52 -5.58
CA ALA A 140 0.97 -12.45 -4.12
C ALA A 140 0.79 -11.01 -3.62
N ILE A 141 0.17 -10.84 -2.46
CA ILE A 141 0.07 -9.53 -1.80
C ILE A 141 0.97 -9.52 -0.57
N LEU A 142 1.97 -8.65 -0.62
CA LEU A 142 2.92 -8.42 0.45
C LEU A 142 2.63 -7.07 1.13
N LEU A 143 2.82 -7.00 2.44
CA LEU A 143 2.73 -5.77 3.21
C LEU A 143 4.11 -5.11 3.27
N CYS A 144 4.12 -3.81 3.08
CA CYS A 144 5.31 -3.00 3.22
C CYS A 144 5.84 -3.05 4.65
N TRP A 145 7.10 -3.49 4.80
CA TRP A 145 7.73 -3.64 6.12
C TRP A 145 7.77 -2.33 6.91
N TYR A 146 7.96 -1.20 6.22
CA TYR A 146 7.90 0.11 6.85
C TYR A 146 6.54 0.36 7.52
N HIS A 147 5.43 0.07 6.83
CA HIS A 147 4.09 0.23 7.36
C HIS A 147 3.76 -0.77 8.47
N VAL A 148 4.26 -2.01 8.36
CA VAL A 148 4.17 -3.00 9.45
C VAL A 148 4.82 -2.47 10.72
N LEU A 149 6.11 -2.08 10.64
CA LEU A 149 6.83 -1.53 11.78
C LEU A 149 6.20 -0.25 12.33
N GLN A 150 5.71 0.62 11.44
CA GLN A 150 5.04 1.85 11.82
C GLN A 150 3.74 1.56 12.59
N ALA A 151 2.92 0.61 12.12
CA ALA A 151 1.68 0.20 12.78
C ALA A 151 1.96 -0.38 14.17
N VAL A 152 2.95 -1.27 14.30
CA VAL A 152 3.36 -1.86 15.57
C VAL A 152 3.86 -0.78 16.53
N ASN A 153 4.76 0.11 16.09
CA ASN A 153 5.29 1.19 16.92
C ASN A 153 4.19 2.16 17.40
N ARG A 154 3.25 2.51 16.51
CA ARG A 154 2.10 3.36 16.87
C ARG A 154 1.23 2.68 17.92
N TRP A 155 0.93 1.39 17.75
CA TRP A 155 0.12 0.64 18.72
C TRP A 155 0.81 0.54 20.08
N LEU A 156 2.10 0.22 20.12
CA LEU A 156 2.91 0.16 21.34
C LEU A 156 2.99 1.51 22.09
N SER A 157 2.71 2.62 21.42
CA SER A 157 2.68 3.95 22.03
C SER A 157 1.33 4.29 22.67
N LYS A 158 0.28 3.50 22.43
CA LYS A 158 -1.05 3.71 23.00
C LYS A 158 -1.18 3.05 24.37
N SER A 159 -1.97 3.65 25.25
CA SER A 159 -2.23 3.13 26.60
C SER A 159 -2.73 1.68 26.61
N GLU A 160 -3.56 1.33 25.62
CA GLU A 160 -4.12 -0.02 25.41
C GLU A 160 -3.07 -1.12 25.20
N SER A 161 -1.82 -0.77 24.87
CA SER A 161 -0.75 -1.76 24.73
C SER A 161 -0.23 -2.29 26.06
N GLY A 162 -0.48 -1.59 27.17
CA GLY A 162 0.12 -1.87 28.48
C GLY A 162 1.63 -1.61 28.57
N VAL A 163 2.28 -1.19 27.47
CA VAL A 163 3.73 -0.91 27.38
C VAL A 163 4.01 0.49 26.81
N HIS A 164 3.05 1.40 26.97
CA HIS A 164 3.21 2.82 26.62
C HIS A 164 4.11 3.57 27.61
N GLY A 165 4.49 4.78 27.25
CA GLY A 165 5.30 5.67 28.09
C GLY A 165 6.80 5.39 28.05
N LEU A 166 7.59 6.34 28.55
CA LEU A 166 9.05 6.34 28.44
C LEU A 166 9.71 5.23 29.26
N SER A 167 9.11 4.82 30.38
CA SER A 167 9.62 3.73 31.23
C SER A 167 9.63 2.37 30.52
N ASN A 168 8.83 2.19 29.48
CA ASN A 168 8.73 0.95 28.70
C ASN A 168 9.54 0.96 27.39
N THR A 169 10.38 1.99 27.15
CA THR A 169 11.15 2.13 25.91
C THR A 169 11.95 0.87 25.59
N GLN A 170 12.65 0.31 26.58
CA GLN A 170 13.43 -0.91 26.40
C GLN A 170 12.55 -2.10 25.98
N LYS A 171 11.41 -2.28 26.65
CA LYS A 171 10.46 -3.36 26.34
C LYS A 171 9.89 -3.22 24.93
N ARG A 172 9.57 -2.01 24.50
CA ARG A 172 9.11 -1.73 23.14
C ARG A 172 10.19 -2.07 22.09
N ASN A 173 11.45 -1.72 22.35
CA ASN A 173 12.56 -2.06 21.47
C ASN A 173 12.74 -3.59 21.36
N GLU A 174 12.58 -4.32 22.46
CA GLU A 174 12.59 -5.79 22.44
C GLU A 174 11.46 -6.37 21.58
N ILE A 175 10.25 -5.84 21.71
CA ILE A 175 9.11 -6.26 20.88
C ILE A 175 9.39 -6.00 19.40
N ILE A 176 9.88 -4.81 19.05
CA ILE A 176 10.24 -4.45 17.66
C ILE A 176 11.36 -5.35 17.12
N SER A 177 12.38 -5.64 17.93
CA SER A 177 13.45 -6.58 17.57
C SER A 177 12.89 -7.98 17.28
N PHE A 178 11.89 -8.41 18.06
CA PHE A 178 11.23 -9.68 17.81
C PHE A 178 10.39 -9.68 16.53
N PHE A 179 9.73 -8.57 16.18
CA PHE A 179 9.10 -8.40 14.87
C PHE A 179 10.12 -8.49 13.73
N CYS A 180 11.33 -7.94 13.87
CA CYS A 180 12.41 -8.14 12.90
C CYS A 180 12.85 -9.61 12.80
N LYS A 181 12.90 -10.34 13.94
CA LYS A 181 13.19 -11.78 13.96
C LYS A 181 12.10 -12.57 13.23
N LEU A 182 10.84 -12.28 13.49
CA LEU A 182 9.69 -12.88 12.80
C LEU A 182 9.72 -12.57 11.30
N LYS A 183 10.04 -11.33 10.92
CA LYS A 183 10.17 -10.92 9.52
C LYS A 183 11.19 -11.76 8.75
N ALA A 184 12.29 -12.13 9.40
CA ALA A 184 13.41 -12.87 8.79
C ALA A 184 13.19 -14.39 8.70
N CYS A 185 12.06 -14.93 9.16
CA CYS A 185 11.75 -16.34 8.98
C CYS A 185 11.60 -16.67 7.48
N THR A 186 12.31 -17.70 7.01
CA THR A 186 12.31 -18.13 5.60
C THR A 186 11.45 -19.35 5.34
N SER A 187 10.83 -19.92 6.37
CA SER A 187 9.83 -20.99 6.28
C SER A 187 8.64 -20.72 7.20
N GLU A 188 7.49 -21.30 6.86
CA GLU A 188 6.28 -21.21 7.69
C GLU A 188 6.47 -21.88 9.06
N ASP A 189 7.22 -22.98 9.11
CA ASP A 189 7.51 -23.69 10.37
C ASP A 189 8.41 -22.87 11.29
N ASP A 190 9.44 -22.20 10.75
CA ASP A 190 10.27 -21.27 11.51
C ASP A 190 9.44 -20.10 12.04
N PHE A 191 8.51 -19.58 11.24
CA PHE A 191 7.60 -18.52 11.66
C PHE A 191 6.68 -18.97 12.79
N LYS A 192 6.10 -20.18 12.70
CA LYS A 192 5.25 -20.76 13.77
C LYS A 192 6.04 -20.95 15.07
N ALA A 193 7.24 -21.50 14.98
CA ALA A 193 8.12 -21.67 16.14
C ALA A 193 8.48 -20.32 16.78
N THR A 194 8.86 -19.34 15.95
CA THR A 194 9.20 -17.98 16.41
C THR A 194 7.98 -17.24 16.98
N SER A 195 6.78 -17.48 16.44
CA SER A 195 5.52 -16.94 16.96
C SER A 195 5.20 -17.48 18.36
N ALA A 196 5.39 -18.79 18.57
CA ALA A 196 5.26 -19.40 19.90
C ALA A 196 6.30 -18.83 20.88
N GLU A 197 7.54 -18.64 20.43
CA GLU A 197 8.61 -18.01 21.23
C GLU A 197 8.26 -16.55 21.61
N PHE A 198 7.67 -15.78 20.69
CA PHE A 198 7.19 -14.42 20.96
C PHE A 198 6.18 -14.41 22.11
N CYS A 199 5.15 -15.25 22.02
CA CYS A 199 4.10 -15.31 23.04
C CYS A 199 4.64 -15.79 24.40
N GLN A 200 5.60 -16.71 24.40
CA GLN A 200 6.27 -17.17 25.61
C GLN A 200 7.14 -16.08 26.25
N THR A 201 7.90 -15.35 25.42
CA THR A 201 8.80 -14.27 25.85
C THR A 201 8.02 -13.12 26.48
N PHE A 202 6.88 -12.75 25.87
CA PHE A 202 6.03 -11.65 26.32
C PHE A 202 4.81 -12.12 27.13
N LYS A 203 4.85 -13.31 27.75
CA LYS A 203 3.72 -13.87 28.52
C LYS A 203 3.21 -12.97 29.66
N GLN A 204 4.08 -12.14 30.24
CA GLN A 204 3.73 -11.16 31.28
C GLN A 204 3.05 -9.90 30.70
N TYR A 205 3.02 -9.76 29.37
CA TYR A 205 2.42 -8.66 28.62
C TYR A 205 1.30 -9.20 27.71
N PRO A 206 0.19 -9.71 28.29
CA PRO A 206 -0.84 -10.43 27.53
C PRO A 206 -1.47 -9.60 26.40
N LEU A 207 -1.56 -8.28 26.56
CA LEU A 207 -2.08 -7.37 25.53
C LEU A 207 -1.20 -7.35 24.28
N VAL A 208 0.13 -7.49 24.45
CA VAL A 208 1.09 -7.56 23.33
C VAL A 208 0.91 -8.87 22.57
N CYS A 209 0.79 -9.99 23.28
CA CYS A 209 0.54 -11.30 22.66
C CYS A 209 -0.79 -11.30 21.91
N GLN A 210 -1.88 -10.82 22.54
CA GLN A 210 -3.19 -10.74 21.91
C GLN A 210 -3.19 -9.87 20.66
N TYR A 211 -2.49 -8.73 20.70
CA TYR A 211 -2.33 -7.86 19.54
C TYR A 211 -1.60 -8.56 18.39
N PHE A 212 -0.47 -9.22 18.67
CA PHE A 212 0.29 -9.99 17.68
C PHE A 212 -0.58 -11.09 17.03
N GLN A 213 -1.20 -11.94 17.85
CA GLN A 213 -2.01 -13.06 17.40
C GLN A 213 -3.20 -12.60 16.54
N LYS A 214 -3.87 -11.52 16.98
CA LYS A 214 -5.05 -10.99 16.29
C LYS A 214 -4.73 -10.29 14.97
N HIS A 215 -3.61 -9.58 14.87
CA HIS A 215 -3.36 -8.65 13.77
C HIS A 215 -2.23 -9.05 12.83
N TRP A 216 -1.33 -9.94 13.23
CA TRP A 216 -0.08 -10.20 12.51
C TRP A 216 0.19 -11.69 12.28
N GLU A 217 -0.08 -12.55 13.28
CA GLU A 217 0.23 -13.99 13.20
C GLU A 217 -0.47 -14.67 12.02
N GLY A 218 -1.80 -14.51 11.89
CA GLY A 218 -2.59 -15.14 10.82
C GLY A 218 -2.28 -14.64 9.41
N ILE A 219 -1.57 -13.52 9.28
CA ILE A 219 -1.17 -12.92 7.99
C ILE A 219 0.34 -12.93 7.80
N GLY A 220 1.07 -13.80 8.52
CA GLY A 220 2.54 -13.93 8.44
C GLY A 220 3.08 -13.97 7.01
N HIS A 221 2.44 -14.76 6.15
CA HIS A 221 2.80 -14.93 4.73
C HIS A 221 2.73 -13.62 3.93
N MET A 222 2.04 -12.59 4.41
CA MET A 222 2.00 -11.30 3.71
C MET A 222 3.17 -10.39 4.10
N TRP A 223 3.82 -10.57 5.25
CA TRP A 223 4.83 -9.62 5.72
C TRP A 223 6.16 -10.25 6.11
N CYS A 224 6.24 -11.58 6.14
CA CYS A 224 7.44 -12.35 6.43
C CYS A 224 8.17 -12.79 5.15
N ASP A 225 9.47 -13.10 5.23
CA ASP A 225 10.28 -13.51 4.08
C ASP A 225 9.99 -14.92 3.54
N TYR A 226 9.18 -15.73 4.23
CA TYR A 226 8.71 -17.01 3.68
C TYR A 226 7.54 -16.88 2.70
N GLY A 227 6.92 -15.68 2.66
CA GLY A 227 5.78 -15.34 1.80
C GLY A 227 6.12 -15.05 0.35
#